data_AF-A0A6D2KGL1-F1
#
_entry.id   AF-A0A6D2KGL1-F1
#
_cell.length_a   1.000
_cell.length_b   1.000
_cell.length_c   1.000
_cell.angle_alpha   90.00
_cell.angle_beta   90.00
_cell.angle_gamma   90.00
#
_symmetry.space_group_name_H-M   'P 1'
#
loop_
_entity.id
_entity.type
_entity.pdbx_description
1 polymer ?
#
loop_
_entity_poly.entity_id
_entity_poly.type
_entity_poly.pdbx_seq_one_letter_code
_entity_poly.pdbx_strand_id
1 'polypeptide(L)'
;MESGGDSVVIGDYDVEMKREKLKSILSHLLADPILADVPRNPTLLDVVTLVSLEKGSAMRLSVVKLDGSSLDVAVMNSATLKDLKLLIKKKVNEMEQSNMGHRHISWKHVWSNFCLSCNNEKLIDDDAVLQDVGIRNNSQVAFIPHVMKKGHGRHSKRKKHRLFRSLHKTS
;
A
#
# COMPACT_ATOMS: atom_id res chain seq x y z
N MET A 1 -10.76 -6.64 61.12
CA MET A 1 -11.37 -7.69 60.28
C MET A 1 -10.95 -7.44 58.86
N GLU A 2 -10.44 -8.51 58.26
CA GLU A 2 -9.77 -8.61 56.97
C GLU A 2 -10.64 -8.22 55.76
N SER A 3 -9.92 -7.69 54.76
CA SER A 3 -9.90 -8.12 53.36
C SER A 3 -11.18 -8.07 52.52
N GLY A 4 -11.11 -7.28 51.45
CA GLY A 4 -12.00 -7.31 50.29
C GLY A 4 -11.15 -7.07 49.04
N GLY A 5 -10.79 -8.15 48.35
CA GLY A 5 -9.65 -8.24 47.43
C GLY A 5 -9.73 -7.42 46.15
N ASP A 6 -8.61 -6.77 45.84
CA ASP A 6 -8.24 -6.34 44.49
C ASP A 6 -7.86 -7.57 43.65
N SER A 7 -8.76 -7.97 42.75
CA SER A 7 -8.62 -9.17 41.93
C SER A 7 -8.61 -8.84 40.43
N VAL A 8 -7.90 -7.81 39.95
CA VAL A 8 -7.81 -7.54 38.49
C VAL A 8 -6.51 -6.82 38.09
N VAL A 9 -5.33 -7.42 38.31
CA VAL A 9 -4.06 -6.88 37.73
C VAL A 9 -3.14 -7.97 37.17
N ILE A 10 -3.40 -9.25 37.45
CA ILE A 10 -2.43 -10.32 37.21
C ILE A 10 -2.34 -10.77 35.73
N GLY A 11 -3.44 -10.70 34.98
CA GLY A 11 -3.47 -11.14 33.59
C GLY A 11 -2.79 -10.17 32.61
N ASP A 12 -2.85 -8.87 32.90
CA ASP A 12 -2.45 -7.83 31.93
C ASP A 12 -0.93 -7.60 31.93
N TYR A 13 -0.27 -7.77 33.09
CA TYR A 13 1.19 -7.65 33.19
C TYR A 13 1.92 -8.75 32.39
N ASP A 14 1.38 -9.97 32.38
CA ASP A 14 2.02 -11.13 31.74
C ASP A 14 1.94 -11.03 30.22
N VAL A 15 0.84 -10.45 29.70
CA VAL A 15 0.66 -10.20 28.27
C VAL A 15 1.63 -9.14 27.77
N GLU A 16 1.81 -8.03 28.49
CA GLU A 16 2.76 -6.99 28.05
C GLU A 16 4.20 -7.48 28.13
N MET A 17 4.60 -8.24 29.17
CA MET A 17 5.93 -8.86 29.22
C MET A 17 6.17 -9.82 28.05
N LYS A 18 5.19 -10.66 27.70
CA LYS A 18 5.29 -11.56 26.53
C LYS A 18 5.42 -10.75 25.24
N ARG A 19 4.67 -9.66 25.10
CA ARG A 19 4.72 -8.78 23.94
C ARG A 19 6.08 -8.08 23.81
N GLU A 20 6.64 -7.58 24.89
CA GLU A 20 7.97 -6.97 24.92
C GLU A 20 9.05 -8.00 24.57
N LYS A 21 8.97 -9.21 25.13
CA LYS A 21 9.86 -10.31 24.78
C LYS A 21 9.80 -10.65 23.29
N LEU A 22 8.59 -10.72 22.71
CA LEU A 22 8.40 -10.95 21.28
C LEU A 22 8.97 -9.81 20.42
N LYS A 23 8.74 -8.54 20.81
CA LYS A 23 9.33 -7.38 20.13
C LYS A 23 10.85 -7.43 20.14
N SER A 24 11.45 -7.78 21.29
CA SER A 24 12.90 -7.94 21.43
C SER A 24 13.42 -9.03 20.51
N ILE A 25 12.84 -10.24 20.53
CA ILE A 25 13.25 -11.34 19.65
C ILE A 25 13.11 -10.92 18.17
N LEU A 26 12.00 -10.29 17.79
CA LEU A 26 11.78 -9.83 16.43
C LEU A 26 12.82 -8.80 15.99
N SER A 27 13.21 -7.87 16.87
CA SER A 27 14.26 -6.89 16.56
C SER A 27 15.64 -7.54 16.37
N HIS A 28 15.96 -8.58 17.16
CA HIS A 28 17.20 -9.35 16.99
C HIS A 28 17.23 -10.11 15.68
N LEU A 29 16.11 -10.75 15.30
CA LEU A 29 16.00 -11.46 14.02
C LEU A 29 16.15 -10.50 12.83
N LEU A 30 15.48 -9.34 12.85
CA LEU A 30 15.57 -8.35 11.77
C LEU A 30 16.94 -7.67 11.65
N ALA A 31 17.81 -7.81 12.65
CA ALA A 31 19.19 -7.32 12.59
C ALA A 31 20.15 -8.34 11.92
N ASP A 32 19.71 -9.57 11.69
CA ASP A 32 20.50 -10.60 11.01
C ASP A 32 20.66 -10.26 9.51
N PRO A 33 21.90 -10.19 8.97
CA PRO A 33 22.12 -9.91 7.55
C PRO A 33 21.49 -10.93 6.61
N ILE A 34 21.20 -12.16 7.06
CA ILE A 34 20.51 -13.18 6.26
C ILE A 34 19.08 -12.76 5.95
N LEU A 35 18.45 -11.93 6.79
CA LEU A 35 17.07 -11.46 6.66
C LEU A 35 16.98 -10.03 6.10
N ALA A 36 18.02 -9.55 5.40
CA ALA A 36 18.06 -8.19 4.86
C ALA A 36 16.97 -7.89 3.82
N ASP A 37 16.36 -8.91 3.23
CA ASP A 37 15.25 -8.82 2.29
C ASP A 37 13.87 -8.65 2.96
N VAL A 38 13.79 -8.94 4.27
CA VAL A 38 12.56 -8.80 5.06
C VAL A 38 12.33 -7.32 5.39
N PRO A 39 11.11 -6.78 5.16
CA PRO A 39 10.80 -5.41 5.54
C PRO A 39 10.92 -5.20 7.06
N ARG A 40 11.34 -4.00 7.49
CA ARG A 40 11.53 -3.64 8.91
C ARG A 40 10.29 -3.83 9.79
N ASN A 41 9.10 -3.80 9.19
CA ASN A 41 7.85 -4.11 9.86
C ASN A 41 7.09 -5.17 9.04
N PRO A 42 7.44 -6.46 9.19
CA PRO A 42 6.93 -7.50 8.33
C PRO A 42 5.52 -7.92 8.73
N THR A 43 4.66 -8.09 7.73
CA THR A 43 3.38 -8.78 7.88
C THR A 43 3.59 -10.28 7.61
N LEU A 44 2.72 -11.15 8.14
CA LEU A 44 2.77 -12.59 7.83
C LEU A 44 2.74 -12.85 6.32
N LEU A 45 1.93 -12.08 5.59
CA LEU A 45 1.85 -12.16 4.14
C LEU A 45 3.17 -11.81 3.44
N ASP A 46 3.92 -10.83 3.96
CA ASP A 46 5.21 -10.45 3.38
C ASP A 46 6.21 -11.62 3.50
N VAL A 47 6.28 -12.25 4.68
CA VAL A 47 7.15 -13.42 4.92
C VAL A 47 6.73 -14.63 4.07
N VAL A 48 5.42 -14.92 4.01
CA VAL A 48 4.90 -16.02 3.17
C VAL A 48 5.23 -15.78 1.70
N THR A 49 5.15 -14.54 1.22
CA THR A 49 5.49 -14.18 -0.16
C THR A 49 6.98 -14.35 -0.43
N LEU A 50 7.86 -13.95 0.49
CA LEU A 50 9.32 -14.16 0.38
C LEU A 50 9.68 -15.65 0.37
N VAL A 51 9.09 -16.45 1.25
CA VAL A 51 9.28 -17.91 1.24
C VAL A 51 8.76 -18.52 -0.07
N SER A 52 7.61 -18.03 -0.57
CA SER A 52 7.04 -18.50 -1.84
C SER A 52 7.91 -18.11 -3.02
N LEU A 53 8.61 -16.98 -2.95
CA LEU A 53 9.54 -16.53 -3.97
C LEU A 53 10.76 -17.45 -4.06
N GLU A 54 11.34 -17.83 -2.92
CA GLU A 54 12.43 -18.81 -2.87
C GLU A 54 12.00 -20.18 -3.41
N LYS A 55 10.73 -20.55 -3.19
CA LYS A 55 10.13 -21.79 -3.70
C LYS A 55 9.64 -21.71 -5.16
N GLY A 56 9.76 -20.55 -5.83
CA GLY A 56 9.32 -20.34 -7.22
C GLY A 56 7.80 -20.14 -7.42
N SER A 57 7.02 -20.02 -6.34
CA SER A 57 5.57 -19.78 -6.36
C SER A 57 5.19 -18.30 -6.28
N ALA A 58 6.17 -17.41 -6.16
CA ALA A 58 6.03 -15.97 -6.29
C ALA A 58 7.08 -15.43 -7.28
N MET A 59 6.93 -14.17 -7.66
CA MET A 59 7.80 -13.50 -8.62
C MET A 59 8.25 -12.13 -8.08
N ARG A 60 9.48 -11.74 -8.43
CA ARG A 60 9.99 -10.38 -8.24
C ARG A 60 9.73 -9.55 -9.48
N LEU A 61 9.28 -8.33 -9.28
CA LEU A 61 9.06 -7.34 -10.33
C LEU A 61 9.85 -6.08 -9.99
N SER A 62 10.44 -5.46 -11.02
CA SER A 62 11.07 -4.15 -10.88
C SER A 62 10.13 -3.08 -11.42
N VAL A 63 9.67 -2.20 -10.54
CA VAL A 63 8.71 -1.13 -10.87
C VAL A 63 9.46 0.17 -11.10
N VAL A 64 9.46 0.66 -12.33
CA VAL A 64 10.05 1.96 -12.69
C VAL A 64 9.05 3.07 -12.35
N LYS A 65 9.41 3.89 -11.36
CA LYS A 65 8.63 5.05 -10.89
C LYS A 65 8.68 6.20 -11.92
N LEU A 66 7.85 7.21 -11.68
CA LEU A 66 7.75 8.41 -12.53
C LEU A 66 9.00 9.31 -12.50
N ASP A 67 9.84 9.20 -11.46
CA ASP A 67 11.11 9.93 -11.33
C ASP A 67 12.29 9.20 -11.98
N GLY A 68 12.04 8.04 -12.62
CA GLY A 68 13.06 7.19 -13.22
C GLY A 68 13.75 6.23 -12.25
N SER A 69 13.49 6.31 -10.94
CA SER A 69 13.98 5.33 -9.97
C SER A 69 13.21 4.01 -10.06
N SER A 70 13.84 2.91 -9.64
CA SER A 70 13.22 1.58 -9.61
C SER A 70 12.92 1.12 -8.19
N LEU A 71 11.84 0.36 -8.04
CA LEU A 71 11.41 -0.28 -6.80
C LEU A 71 11.14 -1.77 -7.04
N ASP A 72 11.80 -2.62 -6.28
CA ASP A 72 11.53 -4.05 -6.33
C ASP A 72 10.35 -4.45 -5.44
N VAL A 73 9.46 -5.28 -5.99
CA VAL A 73 8.31 -5.84 -5.27
C VAL A 73 8.21 -7.34 -5.52
N ALA A 74 7.82 -8.10 -4.49
CA ALA A 74 7.54 -9.53 -4.59
C ALA A 74 6.03 -9.76 -4.54
N VAL A 75 5.49 -10.52 -5.49
CA VAL A 75 4.05 -10.84 -5.60
C VAL A 75 3.86 -12.32 -5.89
N MET A 76 2.75 -12.89 -5.41
CA MET A 76 2.40 -14.28 -5.72
C MET A 76 2.17 -14.46 -7.23
N ASN A 77 2.43 -15.67 -7.73
CA ASN A 77 2.20 -16.00 -9.14
C ASN A 77 0.73 -15.84 -9.57
N SER A 78 -0.20 -16.02 -8.63
CA SER A 78 -1.63 -15.84 -8.83
C SER A 78 -2.12 -14.41 -8.55
N ALA A 79 -1.22 -13.46 -8.28
CA ALA A 79 -1.60 -12.09 -7.96
C ALA A 79 -2.21 -11.39 -9.17
N THR A 80 -3.14 -10.48 -8.90
CA THR A 80 -3.80 -9.65 -9.91
C THR A 80 -3.08 -8.31 -10.09
N LEU A 81 -3.43 -7.57 -11.16
CA LEU A 81 -2.96 -6.20 -11.34
C LEU A 81 -3.35 -5.28 -10.18
N LYS A 82 -4.54 -5.48 -9.60
CA LYS A 82 -5.01 -4.76 -8.42
C LYS A 82 -4.10 -4.98 -7.22
N ASP A 83 -3.68 -6.23 -6.98
CA ASP A 83 -2.76 -6.56 -5.88
C ASP A 83 -1.40 -5.88 -6.08
N LEU A 84 -0.89 -5.88 -7.31
CA LEU A 84 0.34 -5.18 -7.66
C LEU A 84 0.23 -3.67 -7.40
N LYS A 85 -0.86 -3.03 -7.82
CA LYS A 85 -1.11 -1.59 -7.57
C LYS A 85 -1.18 -1.29 -6.06
N LEU A 86 -1.83 -2.15 -5.28
CA LEU A 86 -1.93 -2.01 -3.83
C LEU A 86 -0.56 -2.14 -3.16
N LEU A 87 0.25 -3.10 -3.60
CA LEU A 87 1.59 -3.34 -3.08
C LEU A 87 2.54 -2.18 -3.40
N ILE A 88 2.53 -1.68 -4.64
CA ILE A 88 3.30 -0.49 -5.03
C ILE A 88 2.91 0.69 -4.15
N LYS A 89 1.60 0.91 -3.95
CA LYS A 89 1.10 1.97 -3.06
C LYS A 89 1.63 1.83 -1.64
N LYS A 90 1.58 0.61 -1.06
CA LYS A 90 2.08 0.33 0.28
C LYS A 90 3.58 0.63 0.38
N LYS A 91 4.39 0.04 -0.50
CA LYS A 91 5.85 0.17 -0.50
C LYS A 91 6.34 1.60 -0.73
N VAL A 92 5.77 2.29 -1.72
CA VAL A 92 6.12 3.69 -1.99
C VAL A 92 5.72 4.58 -0.82
N ASN A 93 4.54 4.37 -0.21
CA ASN A 93 4.20 5.12 0.99
C ASN A 93 5.21 4.85 2.11
N GLU A 94 5.53 3.59 2.43
CA GLU A 94 6.51 3.26 3.49
C GLU A 94 7.88 3.90 3.26
N MET A 95 8.39 3.89 2.02
CA MET A 95 9.69 4.47 1.68
C MET A 95 9.70 6.00 1.70
N GLU A 96 8.65 6.62 1.15
CA GLU A 96 8.61 8.07 0.99
C GLU A 96 8.06 8.78 2.23
N GLN A 97 7.34 8.09 3.12
CA GLN A 97 6.74 8.68 4.34
C GLN A 97 7.80 9.31 5.25
N SER A 98 9.00 8.70 5.35
CA SER A 98 10.11 9.27 6.11
C SER A 98 10.64 10.57 5.51
N ASN A 99 10.53 10.73 4.18
CA ASN A 99 11.14 11.83 3.44
C ASN A 99 10.15 12.98 3.20
N MET A 100 8.84 12.70 3.23
CA MET A 100 7.81 13.64 2.82
C MET A 100 7.17 14.44 3.97
N GLY A 101 7.36 14.04 5.23
CA GLY A 101 6.77 14.68 6.40
C GLY A 101 5.24 14.62 6.37
N HIS A 102 4.57 15.78 6.35
CA HIS A 102 3.10 15.87 6.26
C HIS A 102 2.55 15.78 4.83
N ARG A 103 3.40 15.61 3.82
CA ARG A 103 2.96 15.44 2.42
C ARG A 103 2.55 13.99 2.17
N HIS A 104 1.53 13.80 1.35
CA HIS A 104 1.02 12.47 0.98
C HIS A 104 0.83 12.35 -0.52
N ILE A 105 1.06 11.16 -1.05
CA ILE A 105 0.84 10.85 -2.46
C ILE A 105 -0.67 10.64 -2.71
N SER A 106 -1.22 11.40 -3.65
CA SER A 106 -2.59 11.19 -4.12
C SER A 106 -2.66 10.02 -5.09
N TRP A 107 -2.75 8.79 -4.57
CA TRP A 107 -2.84 7.58 -5.39
C TRP A 107 -4.05 7.57 -6.34
N LYS A 108 -5.15 8.21 -5.95
CA LYS A 108 -6.30 8.41 -6.84
C LYS A 108 -5.91 9.23 -8.08
N HIS A 109 -5.09 10.26 -7.91
CA HIS A 109 -4.60 11.04 -9.03
C HIS A 109 -3.60 10.24 -9.88
N VAL A 110 -2.69 9.50 -9.25
CA VAL A 110 -1.73 8.63 -9.95
C VAL A 110 -2.47 7.63 -10.84
N TRP A 111 -3.38 6.83 -10.30
CA TRP A 111 -4.09 5.81 -11.07
C TRP A 111 -5.12 6.38 -12.06
N SER A 112 -5.50 7.66 -11.93
CA SER A 112 -6.38 8.34 -12.90
C SER A 112 -5.64 8.90 -14.11
N ASN A 113 -4.32 9.12 -14.01
CA ASN A 113 -3.51 9.75 -15.06
C ASN A 113 -2.38 8.86 -15.57
N PHE A 114 -2.11 7.74 -14.90
CA PHE A 114 -1.07 6.79 -15.24
C PHE A 114 -1.60 5.36 -15.13
N CYS A 115 -1.09 4.49 -15.99
CA CYS A 115 -1.24 3.05 -15.85
C CYS A 115 0.14 2.39 -15.80
N LEU A 116 0.15 1.12 -15.41
CA LEU A 116 1.35 0.30 -15.50
C LEU A 116 1.47 -0.25 -16.92
N SER A 117 2.70 -0.47 -17.35
CA SER A 117 2.99 -1.14 -18.62
C SER A 117 4.14 -2.12 -18.47
N CYS A 118 4.04 -3.24 -19.19
CA CYS A 118 5.07 -4.26 -19.29
C CYS A 118 5.25 -4.57 -20.77
N ASN A 119 6.49 -4.61 -21.28
CA ASN A 119 6.77 -4.90 -22.69
C ASN A 119 5.96 -4.06 -23.69
N ASN A 120 5.77 -2.77 -23.41
CA ASN A 120 4.93 -1.83 -24.17
C ASN A 120 3.41 -2.10 -24.17
N GLU A 121 2.94 -3.09 -23.41
CA GLU A 121 1.52 -3.37 -23.23
C GLU A 121 0.98 -2.68 -21.98
N LYS A 122 -0.19 -2.05 -22.11
CA LYS A 122 -0.87 -1.34 -21.02
C LYS A 122 -1.66 -2.30 -20.15
N LEU A 123 -1.35 -2.30 -18.86
CA LEU A 123 -2.07 -3.07 -17.86
C LEU A 123 -3.24 -2.22 -17.36
N ILE A 124 -4.45 -2.50 -17.86
CA ILE A 124 -5.67 -1.72 -17.57
C ILE A 124 -6.63 -2.51 -16.70
N ASP A 125 -6.79 -3.81 -16.96
CA ASP A 125 -7.71 -4.68 -16.24
C ASP A 125 -7.16 -5.02 -14.85
N ASP A 126 -7.85 -4.56 -13.81
CA ASP A 126 -7.46 -4.75 -12.41
C ASP A 126 -7.58 -6.21 -11.96
N ASP A 127 -8.51 -6.98 -12.56
CA ASP A 127 -8.79 -8.36 -12.19
C ASP A 127 -7.92 -9.37 -12.96
N ALA A 128 -7.15 -8.89 -13.95
CA ALA A 128 -6.24 -9.73 -14.71
C ALA A 128 -5.10 -10.25 -13.84
N VAL A 129 -4.87 -11.56 -13.91
CA VAL A 129 -3.73 -12.24 -13.28
C VAL A 129 -2.46 -11.83 -14.02
N LEU A 130 -1.40 -11.48 -13.27
CA LEU A 130 -0.16 -10.95 -13.84
C LEU A 130 0.48 -11.92 -14.85
N GLN A 131 0.46 -13.23 -14.58
CA GLN A 131 1.03 -14.22 -15.51
C GLN A 131 0.28 -14.30 -16.84
N ASP A 132 -1.04 -14.12 -16.82
CA ASP A 132 -1.90 -14.21 -18.01
C ASP A 132 -1.67 -13.03 -18.95
N VAL A 133 -1.26 -11.87 -18.40
CA VAL A 133 -0.85 -10.68 -19.15
C VAL A 133 0.65 -10.64 -19.46
N GLY A 134 1.33 -11.78 -19.38
CA GLY A 134 2.73 -11.93 -19.81
C GLY A 134 3.79 -11.45 -18.81
N ILE A 135 3.40 -11.10 -17.58
CA ILE A 135 4.34 -10.68 -16.54
C ILE A 135 4.93 -11.92 -15.87
N ARG A 136 6.27 -11.98 -15.83
CA ARG A 136 7.07 -13.09 -15.30
C ARG A 136 8.06 -12.62 -14.24
N ASN A 137 8.76 -13.56 -13.61
CA ASN A 137 9.83 -13.23 -12.67
C ASN A 137 10.89 -12.34 -13.32
N ASN A 138 11.32 -11.32 -12.58
CA ASN A 138 12.24 -10.26 -12.98
C ASN A 138 11.73 -9.35 -14.11
N SER A 139 10.42 -9.36 -14.40
CA SER A 139 9.87 -8.41 -15.37
C SER A 139 9.93 -6.99 -14.85
N GLN A 140 10.14 -6.06 -15.79
CA GLN A 140 10.09 -4.63 -15.50
C GLN A 140 8.72 -4.08 -15.84
N VAL A 141 8.15 -3.32 -14.91
CA VAL A 141 6.86 -2.65 -15.07
C VAL A 141 7.06 -1.16 -14.90
N ALA A 142 6.64 -0.35 -15.87
CA ALA A 142 6.84 1.10 -15.86
C ALA A 142 5.51 1.84 -15.74
N PHE A 143 5.51 2.94 -14.98
CA PHE A 143 4.42 3.91 -15.04
C PHE A 143 4.46 4.66 -16.37
N ILE A 144 3.33 4.67 -17.09
CA ILE A 144 3.18 5.47 -18.31
C ILE A 144 1.92 6.32 -18.28
N PRO A 145 1.92 7.50 -18.93
CA PRO A 145 0.74 8.34 -19.02
C PRO A 145 -0.47 7.58 -19.60
N HIS A 146 -1.59 7.71 -18.92
CA HIS A 146 -2.87 7.11 -19.29
C HIS A 146 -4.02 8.05 -18.95
N VAL A 147 -4.68 8.57 -19.98
CA VAL A 147 -5.91 9.36 -19.80
C VAL A 147 -7.09 8.39 -19.79
N MET A 148 -7.60 8.08 -18.60
CA MET A 148 -8.89 7.41 -18.47
C MET A 148 -9.93 8.28 -19.16
N LYS A 149 -10.63 7.76 -20.18
CA LYS A 149 -11.79 8.46 -20.75
C LYS A 149 -12.81 8.60 -19.62
N LYS A 150 -12.88 9.78 -18.99
CA LYS A 150 -13.95 10.09 -18.04
C LYS A 150 -15.28 9.81 -18.75
N GLY A 151 -16.01 8.80 -18.29
CA GLY A 151 -17.43 8.67 -18.63
C GLY A 151 -18.10 10.02 -18.41
N HIS A 152 -19.02 10.38 -19.29
CA HIS A 152 -19.62 11.72 -19.45
C HIS A 152 -20.09 12.31 -18.10
N GLY A 153 -19.16 12.91 -17.37
CA GLY A 153 -19.42 13.49 -16.07
C GLY A 153 -20.14 14.80 -16.31
N ARG A 154 -21.47 14.78 -16.24
CA ARG A 154 -22.32 15.98 -16.20
C ARG A 154 -21.68 16.97 -15.23
N HIS A 155 -21.29 18.12 -15.75
CA HIS A 155 -20.87 19.27 -14.95
C HIS A 155 -21.85 19.43 -13.79
N SER A 156 -21.42 19.17 -12.56
CA SER A 156 -22.25 19.49 -11.39
C SER A 156 -22.43 21.00 -11.40
N LYS A 157 -23.63 21.46 -11.79
CA LYS A 157 -23.94 22.89 -11.84
C LYS A 157 -23.72 23.43 -10.43
N ARG A 158 -22.76 24.34 -10.31
CA ARG A 158 -22.43 25.07 -9.09
C ARG A 158 -23.73 25.58 -8.47
N LYS A 159 -24.10 25.05 -7.30
CA LYS A 159 -25.30 25.48 -6.57
C LYS A 159 -25.09 26.95 -6.21
N LYS A 160 -25.83 27.86 -6.88
CA LYS A 160 -25.76 29.29 -6.58
C LYS A 160 -26.18 29.47 -5.12
N HIS A 161 -25.29 30.02 -4.29
CA HIS A 161 -25.68 30.56 -2.99
C HIS A 161 -26.71 31.66 -3.26
N ARG A 162 -27.91 31.52 -2.68
CA ARG A 162 -28.87 32.62 -2.58
C ARG A 162 -28.23 33.68 -1.71
N LEU A 163 -27.63 34.69 -2.33
CA LEU A 163 -27.18 35.88 -1.66
C LEU A 163 -28.41 36.75 -1.37
N PHE A 164 -28.53 37.08 -0.08
CA PHE A 164 -29.37 38.09 0.55
C PHE A 164 -30.86 37.79 0.75
N ARG A 165 -31.13 37.51 2.02
CA ARG A 165 -32.39 37.58 2.75
C ARG A 165 -32.92 39.02 2.67
N SER A 166 -34.20 39.13 2.31
CA SER A 166 -35.06 40.31 2.36
C SER A 166 -34.61 41.42 3.34
N LEU A 167 -34.33 42.61 2.82
CA LEU A 167 -34.38 43.84 3.62
C LEU A 167 -35.86 44.19 3.80
N HIS A 168 -36.37 44.02 5.01
CA HIS A 168 -37.69 44.54 5.38
C HIS A 168 -37.63 46.07 5.39
N LYS A 169 -38.45 46.72 4.56
CA LYS A 169 -38.76 48.15 4.66
C LYS A 169 -39.49 48.41 5.97
N THR A 170 -38.91 49.25 6.81
CA THR A 170 -39.65 49.99 7.84
C THR A 170 -40.38 51.15 7.17
N SER A 171 -41.67 51.30 7.48
CA SER A 171 -42.41 52.55 7.32
C SER A 171 -43.10 52.86 8.62
#